data_AF-A0A959VBD1-F1
#
_entry.id   AF-A0A959VBD1-F1
#
_cell.length_a   1.000
_cell.length_b   1.000
_cell.length_c   1.000
_cell.angle_alpha   90.00
_cell.angle_beta   90.00
_cell.angle_gamma   90.00
#
_symmetry.space_group_name_H-M   'P 1'
#
loop_
_entity.id
_entity.type
_entity.pdbx_description
1 polymer ?
#
loop_
_entity_poly.entity_id
_entity_poly.type
_entity_poly.pdbx_seq_one_letter_code
_entity_poly.pdbx_strand_id
1 'polypeptide(L)'
;MKITHILPFIFILIIGNACTNNTEEKLKPANYCGTQNPLDDLDWLKEIKTTMEMTANAIGGQIIAWKYKGETVFWVDDCYSCDDKLIFIYDCSGTKICEFGGIGGWDTCGDFQVNASDSTMLFNHVAQ
;
A
#
# COMPACT_ATOMS: atom_id res chain seq x y z
N MET A 1 -50.96 -58.18 14.04
CA MET A 1 -49.55 -57.97 13.66
C MET A 1 -49.31 -56.47 13.60
N LYS A 2 -48.52 -55.91 14.53
CA LYS A 2 -48.32 -54.47 14.70
C LYS A 2 -46.82 -54.18 14.73
N ILE A 3 -46.45 -53.15 13.95
CA ILE A 3 -45.26 -52.31 14.04
C ILE A 3 -43.95 -52.96 13.59
N THR A 4 -43.38 -52.44 12.50
CA THR A 4 -41.93 -52.15 12.42
C THR A 4 -41.63 -51.12 11.32
N HIS A 5 -41.08 -49.99 11.79
CA HIS A 5 -40.16 -49.03 11.15
C HIS A 5 -40.62 -48.23 9.92
N ILE A 6 -41.18 -47.06 10.23
CA ILE A 6 -41.17 -45.87 9.39
C ILE A 6 -39.70 -45.41 9.27
N LEU A 7 -39.11 -45.59 8.09
CA LEU A 7 -37.87 -44.92 7.70
C LEU A 7 -38.27 -43.79 6.74
N PRO A 8 -38.28 -42.51 7.15
CA PRO A 8 -38.40 -41.44 6.18
C PRO A 8 -37.04 -41.30 5.52
N PHE A 9 -36.99 -41.64 4.24
CA PHE A 9 -35.92 -41.32 3.32
C PHE A 9 -35.77 -39.79 3.33
N ILE A 10 -34.83 -39.28 4.11
CA ILE A 10 -34.48 -37.85 4.16
C ILE A 10 -33.86 -37.52 2.80
N PHE A 11 -34.70 -37.05 1.87
CA PHE A 11 -34.28 -36.40 0.65
C PHE A 11 -33.83 -34.99 1.06
N ILE A 12 -32.53 -34.84 1.33
CA ILE A 12 -31.94 -33.52 1.60
C ILE A 12 -32.00 -32.72 0.31
N LEU A 13 -33.04 -31.89 0.17
CA LEU A 13 -33.07 -30.76 -0.74
C LEU A 13 -32.07 -29.72 -0.23
N ILE A 14 -30.81 -29.80 -0.70
CA ILE A 14 -29.87 -28.69 -0.59
C ILE A 14 -30.24 -27.69 -1.69
N ILE A 15 -31.21 -26.82 -1.40
CA ILE A 15 -31.40 -25.58 -2.16
C ILE A 15 -30.63 -24.49 -1.45
N GLY A 16 -29.82 -23.74 -2.20
CA GLY A 16 -29.47 -22.37 -1.88
C GLY A 16 -28.12 -22.17 -1.22
N ASN A 17 -27.09 -22.02 -2.05
CA ASN A 17 -26.31 -20.79 -2.04
C ASN A 17 -25.89 -20.50 -3.48
N ALA A 18 -26.78 -19.79 -4.19
CA ALA A 18 -26.38 -19.04 -5.36
C ALA A 18 -25.45 -17.92 -4.87
N CYS A 19 -24.13 -18.10 -5.01
CA CYS A 19 -23.20 -16.99 -4.90
C CYS A 19 -23.39 -16.09 -6.12
N THR A 20 -24.40 -15.22 -6.11
CA THR A 20 -24.44 -14.07 -7.00
C THR A 20 -23.87 -12.88 -6.25
N ASN A 21 -22.55 -12.88 -6.09
CA ASN A 21 -21.85 -11.68 -5.70
C ASN A 21 -21.50 -10.96 -7.01
N ASN A 22 -22.54 -10.34 -7.60
CA ASN A 22 -22.38 -9.17 -8.43
C ASN A 22 -21.65 -8.18 -7.49
N THR A 23 -20.44 -7.75 -7.74
CA THR A 23 -20.05 -6.84 -8.81
C THR A 23 -18.54 -6.97 -8.85
N GLU A 24 -17.96 -7.23 -10.02
CA GLU A 24 -16.61 -6.73 -10.25
C GLU A 24 -16.75 -5.20 -10.20
N GLU A 25 -16.65 -4.61 -9.01
CA GLU A 25 -16.23 -3.23 -8.91
C GLU A 25 -14.87 -3.22 -9.61
N LYS A 26 -14.87 -2.76 -10.87
CA LYS A 26 -13.67 -2.23 -11.51
C LYS A 26 -13.16 -1.17 -10.54
N LEU A 27 -12.26 -1.58 -9.64
CA LEU A 27 -11.50 -0.69 -8.77
C LEU A 27 -10.97 0.39 -9.70
N LYS A 28 -11.49 1.60 -9.55
CA LYS A 28 -10.93 2.74 -10.26
C LYS A 28 -9.45 2.77 -9.89
N PRO A 29 -8.53 2.85 -10.87
CA PRO A 29 -7.12 2.95 -10.55
C PRO A 29 -6.94 4.13 -9.59
N ALA A 30 -6.27 3.89 -8.47
CA ALA A 30 -6.05 4.92 -7.48
C ALA A 30 -5.32 6.10 -8.12
N ASN A 31 -5.79 7.32 -7.82
CA ASN A 31 -5.21 8.54 -8.34
C ASN A 31 -4.33 9.19 -7.28
N TYR A 32 -3.05 9.32 -7.61
CA TYR A 32 -2.02 9.92 -6.77
C TYR A 32 -1.55 11.18 -7.46
N CYS A 33 -1.82 12.34 -6.85
CA CYS A 33 -1.41 13.65 -7.41
C CYS A 33 -1.90 13.91 -8.85
N GLY A 34 -3.12 13.48 -9.18
CA GLY A 34 -3.70 13.68 -10.50
C GLY A 34 -3.35 12.59 -11.53
N THR A 35 -2.47 11.64 -11.21
CA THR A 35 -2.03 10.56 -12.11
C THR A 35 -2.32 9.16 -11.55
N GLN A 36 -2.44 8.18 -12.45
CA GLN A 36 -2.51 6.75 -12.11
C GLN A 36 -1.12 6.10 -12.02
N ASN A 37 -0.08 6.73 -12.57
CA ASN A 37 1.27 6.21 -12.61
C ASN A 37 2.28 7.28 -12.16
N PRO A 38 2.29 7.63 -10.86
CA PRO A 38 3.12 8.71 -10.33
C PRO A 38 4.63 8.47 -10.51
N LEU A 39 5.08 7.22 -10.63
CA LEU A 39 6.49 6.91 -10.85
C LEU A 39 6.97 7.22 -12.28
N ASP A 40 6.05 7.35 -13.24
CA ASP A 40 6.37 7.70 -14.64
C ASP A 40 6.00 9.14 -14.97
N ASP A 41 4.94 9.68 -14.34
CA ASP A 41 4.36 10.98 -14.67
C ASP A 41 4.86 12.13 -13.77
N LEU A 42 5.40 11.83 -12.57
CA LEU A 42 6.01 12.85 -11.71
C LEU A 42 7.54 12.78 -11.87
N ASP A 43 8.11 13.73 -12.62
CA ASP A 43 9.54 13.74 -12.95
C ASP A 43 10.44 13.60 -11.71
N TRP A 44 10.15 14.35 -10.65
CA TRP A 44 10.94 14.31 -9.41
C TRP A 44 10.90 12.94 -8.72
N LEU A 45 9.75 12.25 -8.76
CA LEU A 45 9.58 10.95 -8.12
C LEU A 45 10.22 9.85 -8.97
N LYS A 46 10.11 9.99 -10.30
CA LYS A 46 10.79 9.14 -11.28
C LYS A 46 12.31 9.21 -11.13
N GLU A 47 12.86 10.40 -10.93
CA GLU A 47 14.28 10.61 -10.67
C GLU A 47 14.72 9.91 -9.38
N ILE A 48 13.98 10.09 -8.27
CA ILE A 48 14.24 9.39 -7.00
C ILE A 48 14.24 7.88 -7.20
N LYS A 49 13.21 7.33 -7.86
CA LYS A 49 13.12 5.90 -8.17
C LYS A 49 14.32 5.44 -9.00
N THR A 50 14.69 6.20 -10.03
CA THR A 50 15.81 5.84 -10.92
C THR A 50 17.14 5.84 -10.15
N THR A 51 17.34 6.82 -9.27
CA THR A 51 18.49 6.85 -8.36
C THR A 51 18.51 5.63 -7.44
N MET A 52 17.36 5.30 -6.84
CA MET A 52 17.23 4.07 -6.07
C MET A 52 17.59 2.86 -6.94
N GLU A 53 17.04 2.67 -8.14
CA GLU A 53 17.35 1.50 -8.98
C GLU A 53 18.85 1.36 -9.31
N MET A 54 19.57 2.49 -9.46
CA MET A 54 21.03 2.48 -9.66
C MET A 54 21.82 2.05 -8.40
N THR A 55 21.30 2.34 -7.20
CA THR A 55 21.96 2.05 -5.92
C THR A 55 21.37 0.85 -5.16
N ALA A 56 20.16 0.42 -5.52
CA ALA A 56 19.31 -0.48 -4.74
C ALA A 56 19.88 -1.91 -4.71
N ASN A 57 20.62 -2.30 -5.75
CA ASN A 57 21.38 -3.56 -5.76
C ASN A 57 22.34 -3.70 -4.56
N ALA A 58 22.66 -2.61 -3.84
CA ALA A 58 23.53 -2.64 -2.67
C ALA A 58 22.81 -2.49 -1.32
N ILE A 59 21.63 -1.87 -1.26
CA ILE A 59 21.04 -1.43 0.03
C ILE A 59 19.50 -1.51 0.12
N GLY A 60 18.79 -1.76 -0.98
CA GLY A 60 17.32 -1.75 -1.00
C GLY A 60 16.70 -0.35 -0.95
N GLY A 61 15.39 -0.26 -1.21
CA GLY A 61 14.63 1.00 -1.13
C GLY A 61 13.15 0.81 -1.50
N GLN A 62 12.30 1.72 -1.02
CA GLN A 62 10.86 1.67 -1.23
C GLN A 62 10.24 3.07 -1.37
N ILE A 63 9.16 3.12 -2.14
CA ILE A 63 8.29 4.29 -2.29
C ILE A 63 6.85 3.85 -2.05
N ILE A 64 6.19 4.47 -1.07
CA ILE A 64 4.81 4.17 -0.69
C ILE A 64 3.98 5.45 -0.80
N ALA A 65 2.91 5.42 -1.57
CA ALA A 65 1.92 6.50 -1.55
C ALA A 65 1.00 6.35 -0.34
N TRP A 66 0.66 7.47 0.30
CA TRP A 66 -0.27 7.53 1.43
C TRP A 66 -1.28 8.66 1.24
N LYS A 67 -2.40 8.57 1.97
CA LYS A 67 -3.23 9.73 2.29
C LYS A 67 -2.86 10.24 3.66
N TYR A 68 -2.40 11.48 3.75
CA TYR A 68 -2.06 12.13 5.00
C TYR A 68 -2.77 13.47 5.07
N LYS A 69 -3.63 13.65 6.08
CA LYS A 69 -4.50 14.84 6.22
C LYS A 69 -5.36 15.12 4.98
N GLY A 70 -5.78 14.06 4.29
CA GLY A 70 -6.60 14.12 3.07
C GLY A 70 -5.80 14.32 1.78
N GLU A 71 -4.51 14.65 1.87
CA GLU A 71 -3.63 14.88 0.73
C GLU A 71 -2.85 13.63 0.34
N THR A 72 -2.47 13.53 -0.93
CA THR A 72 -1.54 12.48 -1.37
C THR A 72 -0.12 12.86 -0.98
N VAL A 73 0.59 11.93 -0.35
CA VAL A 73 2.01 12.09 -0.01
C VAL A 73 2.78 10.82 -0.35
N PHE A 74 4.09 10.95 -0.48
CA PHE A 74 4.99 9.85 -0.81
C PHE A 74 6.00 9.64 0.30
N TRP A 75 5.93 8.46 0.92
CA TRP A 75 6.96 7.95 1.81
C TRP A 75 8.09 7.39 0.98
N VAL A 76 9.28 7.97 1.13
CA VAL A 76 10.49 7.64 0.38
C VAL A 76 11.55 7.19 1.37
N ASP A 77 11.93 5.92 1.24
CA ASP A 77 12.94 5.26 2.04
C ASP A 77 13.97 4.67 1.06
N ASP A 78 15.10 5.35 0.89
CA ASP A 78 16.15 5.02 -0.08
C ASP A 78 17.15 3.98 0.42
N CYS A 79 16.90 3.42 1.61
CA CYS A 79 17.75 2.47 2.28
C CYS A 79 16.87 1.59 3.19
N TYR A 80 16.22 0.61 2.57
CA TYR A 80 15.25 -0.22 3.27
C TYR A 80 15.89 -0.92 4.48
N SER A 81 15.31 -0.72 5.66
CA SER A 81 15.81 -1.26 6.94
C SER A 81 17.18 -0.70 7.38
N CYS A 82 17.52 0.52 6.99
CA CYS A 82 18.71 1.23 7.47
C CYS A 82 18.35 2.23 8.58
N ASP A 83 18.53 1.83 9.85
CA ASP A 83 18.16 2.65 11.01
C ASP A 83 18.80 4.06 11.02
N ASP A 84 20.04 4.16 10.52
CA ASP A 84 20.80 5.41 10.49
C ASP A 84 20.44 6.34 9.33
N LYS A 85 19.55 5.93 8.43
CA LYS A 85 19.08 6.74 7.30
C LYS A 85 17.76 7.44 7.59
N LEU A 86 17.62 8.61 6.99
CA LEU A 86 16.41 9.39 7.05
C LEU A 86 15.42 8.88 6.02
N ILE A 87 14.17 8.79 6.45
CA ILE A 87 13.01 8.62 5.59
C ILE A 87 12.40 10.00 5.35
N PHE A 88 11.95 10.26 4.14
CA PHE A 88 11.34 11.54 3.77
C PHE A 88 9.91 11.37 3.30
N ILE A 89 9.05 12.31 3.67
CA ILE A 89 7.71 12.44 3.12
C ILE A 89 7.67 13.64 2.17
N TYR A 90 7.25 13.39 0.94
CA TYR A 90 7.07 14.42 -0.08
C TYR A 90 5.59 14.63 -0.39
N ASP A 91 5.19 15.87 -0.67
CA ASP A 91 3.88 16.18 -1.23
C ASP A 91 3.87 16.02 -2.76
N CYS A 92 2.71 16.30 -3.38
CA CYS A 92 2.55 16.21 -4.84
C CYS A 92 3.45 17.15 -5.66
N SER A 93 3.97 18.22 -5.05
CA SER A 93 4.89 19.15 -5.71
C SER A 93 6.36 18.68 -5.65
N GLY A 94 6.64 17.59 -4.94
CA GLY A 94 8.01 17.16 -4.64
C GLY A 94 8.64 17.93 -3.48
N THR A 95 7.84 18.67 -2.71
CA THR A 95 8.33 19.36 -1.51
C THR A 95 8.39 18.37 -0.35
N LYS A 96 9.55 18.30 0.31
CA LYS A 96 9.72 17.51 1.53
C LYS A 96 8.97 18.19 2.68
N ILE A 97 8.07 17.45 3.32
CA ILE A 97 7.21 17.95 4.41
C ILE A 97 7.47 17.26 5.74
N CYS A 98 8.05 16.05 5.74
CA CYS A 98 8.42 15.32 6.95
C CYS A 98 9.73 14.57 6.79
N GLU A 99 10.37 14.26 7.93
CA GLU A 99 11.61 13.49 8.06
C GLU A 99 11.48 12.57 9.27
N PHE A 100 11.90 11.31 9.12
CA PHE A 100 11.87 10.30 10.19
C PHE A 100 13.18 9.52 10.28
N GLY A 101 13.50 9.06 11.48
CA GLY A 101 14.61 8.14 11.73
C GLY A 101 15.97 8.82 11.69
N GLY A 102 16.95 8.17 11.09
CA GLY A 102 18.34 8.59 11.11
C GLY A 102 18.99 8.49 12.50
N ILE A 103 20.31 8.65 12.55
CA ILE A 103 21.08 8.60 13.81
C ILE A 103 20.60 9.62 14.87
N GLY A 104 19.92 10.69 14.43
CA GLY A 104 19.36 11.71 15.30
C GLY A 104 17.97 11.39 15.87
N GLY A 105 17.32 10.32 15.42
CA GLY A 105 15.95 9.98 15.84
C GLY A 105 14.94 11.06 15.47
N TRP A 106 15.03 11.56 14.24
CA TRP A 106 14.16 12.63 13.75
C TRP A 106 12.71 12.16 13.67
N ASP A 107 11.80 13.06 14.04
CA ASP A 107 10.36 12.92 13.85
C ASP A 107 9.76 14.32 13.72
N THR A 108 9.64 14.80 12.47
CA THR A 108 9.09 16.14 12.20
C THR A 108 7.57 16.14 11.97
N CYS A 109 6.94 14.96 11.95
CA CYS A 109 5.52 14.76 11.76
C CYS A 109 5.00 13.66 12.69
N GLY A 110 5.04 13.91 14.01
CA GLY A 110 4.70 12.90 15.03
C GLY A 110 3.25 12.43 15.05
N ASP A 111 2.39 12.99 14.22
CA ASP A 111 1.01 12.53 14.00
C ASP A 111 0.84 11.71 12.72
N PHE A 112 1.91 11.49 11.93
CA PHE A 112 1.84 10.80 10.65
C PHE A 112 1.31 9.38 10.78
N GLN A 113 1.82 8.60 11.74
CA GLN A 113 1.42 7.19 11.94
C GLN A 113 -0.05 7.06 12.38
N VAL A 114 -0.64 8.12 12.93
CA VAL A 114 -2.05 8.14 13.36
C VAL A 114 -2.96 8.64 12.24
N ASN A 115 -2.49 9.61 11.46
CA ASN A 115 -3.31 10.33 10.48
C ASN A 115 -3.06 9.92 9.03
N ALA A 116 -2.09 9.02 8.77
CA ALA A 116 -1.84 8.45 7.46
C ALA A 116 -2.72 7.20 7.23
N SER A 117 -3.35 7.13 6.06
CA SER A 117 -4.21 6.02 5.64
C SER A 117 -3.98 5.66 4.17
N ASP A 118 -4.69 4.64 3.69
CA ASP A 118 -4.81 4.30 2.26
C ASP A 118 -3.44 4.14 1.56
N SER A 119 -2.53 3.42 2.20
CA SER A 119 -1.19 3.20 1.67
C SER A 119 -1.20 2.32 0.43
N THR A 120 -0.38 2.64 -0.56
CA THR A 120 -0.08 1.76 -1.70
C THR A 120 1.42 1.73 -1.96
N MET A 121 1.97 0.53 -1.98
CA MET A 121 3.36 0.30 -2.39
C MET A 121 3.49 0.58 -3.89
N LEU A 122 4.29 1.58 -4.25
CA LEU A 122 4.54 1.95 -5.65
C LEU A 122 5.84 1.31 -6.16
N PHE A 123 6.87 1.28 -5.33
CA PHE A 123 8.17 0.71 -5.64
C PHE A 123 8.74 0.03 -4.41
N ASN A 124 9.34 -1.14 -4.60
CA ASN A 124 10.09 -1.84 -3.58
C ASN A 124 11.23 -2.64 -4.24
N HIS A 125 12.43 -2.47 -3.73
CA HIS A 125 13.55 -3.34 -3.98
C HIS A 125 14.16 -3.73 -2.63
N VAL A 126 14.26 -5.03 -2.37
CA VAL A 126 14.94 -5.56 -1.19
C VAL A 126 16.22 -6.20 -1.69
N ALA A 127 17.37 -5.69 -1.23
CA ALA A 127 18.65 -6.32 -1.50
C ALA A 127 18.64 -7.75 -0.92
N GLN A 128 19.01 -8.74 -1.73
CA GLN A 128 19.05 -10.17 -1.34
C GLN A 128 20.30 -10.52 -0.54
#